data_AF-A0A1K2IEI9-F1
#
_entry.id   AF-A0A1K2IEI9-F1
#
_cell.length_a   1.000
_cell.length_b   1.000
_cell.length_c   1.000
_cell.angle_alpha   90.00
_cell.angle_beta   90.00
_cell.angle_gamma   90.00
#
_symmetry.space_group_name_H-M   'P 1'
#
loop_
_entity.id
_entity.type
_entity.pdbx_description
1 polymer ?
#
loop_
_entity_poly.entity_id
_entity_poly.type
_entity_poly.pdbx_seq_one_letter_code
_entity_poly.pdbx_strand_id
1 'polypeptide(L)'
;MITDISVNKPEPFLPEQPLPQFNRSINVNRAIKGLEAGKPIMITEFYSNGLSLLKELQKHLKNKFPGNSFQEQRTFRSEFQKLSNLIYIQIVDHKLTVKKAPSIGWLVKLYPETSNFFLPFPQVQGLNSAWQWYLNGIAVPVLRNKIHPYYGTYFPTRFDHLILFDNWLKRYEGPKKSAIDVGIGSGVLAFQMVKHDFQKVFGTDTNPNAIVGLTESMGDTKMSRKIELDFAPLFGKFEKQTELIVFNPPWLPAAHDLYKNDEAIYYNENLFPDFFAEAKKRLLPEGKLVIIFSNLAQITNATAHPIEKELAEGGRFKLENCLKRKVKGASDKTKRDQNWRAEEEVELWELVNV
;
A
#
# COMPACT_ATOMS: atom_id res chain seq x y z
N MET A 1 -12.80 14.07 16.51
CA MET A 1 -11.58 13.59 17.18
C MET A 1 -11.40 12.14 16.80
N ILE A 2 -10.34 11.81 16.05
CA ILE A 2 -9.96 10.43 15.72
C ILE A 2 -9.08 9.93 16.86
N THR A 3 -9.64 9.85 18.07
CA THR A 3 -8.84 9.61 19.28
C THR A 3 -8.53 8.14 19.53
N ASP A 4 -9.18 7.21 18.83
CA ASP A 4 -9.07 5.76 19.13
C ASP A 4 -8.51 4.89 17.98
N ILE A 5 -8.07 5.49 16.87
CA ILE A 5 -7.50 4.69 15.76
C ILE A 5 -6.00 4.48 15.97
N SER A 6 -5.60 3.23 16.25
CA SER A 6 -4.20 2.84 16.32
C SER A 6 -3.60 2.69 14.93
N VAL A 7 -2.58 3.50 14.62
CA VAL A 7 -1.82 3.40 13.36
C VAL A 7 -0.91 2.18 13.32
N ASN A 8 -0.79 1.57 12.15
CA ASN A 8 0.20 0.55 11.82
C ASN A 8 1.62 1.14 11.84
N LYS A 9 2.51 0.51 12.60
CA LYS A 9 3.92 0.90 12.73
C LYS A 9 4.79 -0.31 13.07
N PRO A 10 6.11 -0.26 12.79
CA PRO A 10 7.05 -1.24 13.30
C PRO A 10 6.94 -1.41 14.82
N GLU A 11 7.07 -2.62 15.33
CA GLU A 11 7.00 -2.87 16.77
C GLU A 11 8.37 -2.58 17.41
N PRO A 12 8.43 -1.74 18.46
CA PRO A 12 9.65 -1.52 19.23
C PRO A 12 10.16 -2.82 19.85
N PHE A 13 11.45 -3.09 19.71
CA PHE A 13 12.13 -4.14 20.44
C PHE A 13 12.84 -3.55 21.66
N LEU A 14 12.61 -4.13 22.84
CA LEU A 14 13.22 -3.75 24.11
C LEU A 14 13.97 -4.97 24.67
N PRO A 15 15.26 -5.14 24.39
CA PRO A 15 16.01 -6.31 24.81
C PRO A 15 16.26 -6.29 26.33
N GLU A 16 16.09 -7.44 26.99
CA GLU A 16 16.41 -7.61 28.41
C GLU A 16 17.93 -7.54 28.69
N GLN A 17 18.75 -7.91 27.70
CA GLN A 17 20.21 -7.90 27.78
C GLN A 17 20.83 -7.10 26.62
N PRO A 18 22.01 -6.48 26.82
CA PRO A 18 22.71 -5.79 25.74
C PRO A 18 22.94 -6.69 24.52
N LEU A 19 22.57 -6.20 23.34
CA LEU A 19 22.77 -6.94 22.10
C LEU A 19 24.26 -6.97 21.70
N PRO A 20 24.74 -8.08 21.13
CA PRO A 20 26.03 -8.12 20.46
C PRO A 20 26.13 -6.99 19.42
N GLN A 21 27.26 -6.29 19.41
CA GLN A 21 27.45 -5.13 18.53
C GLN A 21 28.08 -5.53 17.21
N PHE A 22 27.72 -4.82 16.15
CA PHE A 22 28.30 -4.92 14.83
C PHE A 22 28.82 -3.57 14.34
N ASN A 23 30.10 -3.55 14.00
CA ASN A 23 30.79 -2.47 13.29
C ASN A 23 31.75 -3.09 12.25
N ARG A 24 32.58 -2.28 11.59
CA ARG A 24 33.49 -2.78 10.54
C ARG A 24 34.61 -3.69 11.05
N SER A 25 34.96 -3.65 12.34
CA SER A 25 35.99 -4.53 12.89
C SER A 25 35.47 -5.93 13.22
N ILE A 26 34.15 -6.14 13.24
CA ILE A 26 33.55 -7.44 13.51
C ILE A 26 33.58 -8.33 12.27
N ASN A 27 33.97 -9.59 12.45
CA ASN A 27 33.97 -10.59 11.39
C ASN A 27 32.54 -10.86 10.89
N VAL A 28 32.29 -10.55 9.62
CA VAL A 28 30.96 -10.66 8.99
C VAL A 28 30.44 -12.10 8.98
N ASN A 29 31.28 -13.10 8.70
CA ASN A 29 30.86 -14.50 8.67
C ASN A 29 30.39 -14.97 10.05
N ARG A 30 31.05 -14.50 11.12
CA ARG A 30 30.61 -14.78 12.50
C ARG A 30 29.26 -14.13 12.79
N ALA A 31 29.04 -12.89 12.34
CA ALA A 31 27.76 -12.21 12.50
C ALA A 31 26.63 -12.95 11.77
N ILE A 32 26.84 -13.34 10.51
CA ILE A 32 25.86 -14.10 9.72
C ILE A 32 25.52 -15.44 10.37
N LYS A 33 26.51 -16.20 10.87
CA LYS A 33 26.27 -17.44 11.62
C LYS A 33 25.42 -17.20 12.88
N GLY A 34 25.63 -16.07 13.56
CA GLY A 34 24.81 -15.65 14.69
C GLY A 34 23.35 -15.43 14.29
N LEU A 35 23.13 -14.71 13.19
CA LEU A 35 21.78 -14.47 12.64
C LEU A 35 21.10 -15.79 12.25
N GLU A 36 21.80 -16.71 11.57
CA GLU A 36 21.26 -18.03 11.22
C GLU A 36 20.89 -18.87 12.45
N ALA A 37 21.57 -18.67 13.58
CA ALA A 37 21.25 -19.26 14.88
C ALA A 37 20.14 -18.50 15.64
N GLY A 38 19.48 -17.52 15.02
CA GLY A 38 18.41 -16.73 15.63
C GLY A 38 18.89 -15.64 16.59
N LYS A 39 20.19 -15.35 16.65
CA LYS A 39 20.76 -14.37 17.59
C LYS A 39 20.72 -12.96 16.98
N PRO A 40 20.02 -12.01 17.61
CA PRO A 40 20.00 -10.63 17.14
C PRO A 40 21.35 -9.95 17.30
N ILE A 41 21.58 -8.92 16.47
CA ILE A 41 22.80 -8.10 16.50
C ILE A 41 22.44 -6.61 16.33
N MET A 42 23.15 -5.72 17.02
CA MET A 42 22.94 -4.27 16.93
C MET A 42 24.00 -3.59 16.06
N ILE A 43 23.57 -2.77 15.11
CA ILE A 43 24.45 -1.90 14.32
C ILE A 43 24.93 -0.71 15.16
N THR A 44 26.24 -0.47 15.14
CA THR A 44 26.90 0.64 15.86
C THR A 44 27.83 1.44 14.94
N GLU A 45 28.31 2.57 15.46
CA GLU A 45 29.23 3.54 14.84
C GLU A 45 28.69 4.30 13.62
N PHE A 46 28.33 3.61 12.53
CA PHE A 46 27.91 4.22 11.27
C PHE A 46 26.68 3.53 10.69
N TYR A 47 25.76 4.31 10.14
CA TYR A 47 24.59 3.77 9.42
C TYR A 47 24.97 2.84 8.27
N SER A 48 26.09 3.12 7.60
CA SER A 48 26.62 2.28 6.51
C SER A 48 26.97 0.86 6.96
N ASN A 49 27.23 0.61 8.24
CA ASN A 49 27.57 -0.73 8.73
C ASN A 49 26.37 -1.68 8.60
N GLY A 50 25.16 -1.18 8.85
CA GLY A 50 23.92 -1.95 8.61
C GLY A 50 23.72 -2.25 7.12
N LEU A 51 23.98 -1.27 6.24
CA LEU A 51 23.91 -1.45 4.79
C LEU A 51 24.90 -2.53 4.31
N SER A 52 26.14 -2.51 4.84
CA SER A 52 27.15 -3.51 4.53
C SER A 52 26.75 -4.90 5.00
N LEU A 53 26.26 -5.05 6.23
CA LEU A 53 25.84 -6.35 6.76
C LEU A 53 24.67 -6.94 5.97
N LEU A 54 23.66 -6.12 5.61
CA LEU A 54 22.56 -6.58 4.77
C LEU A 54 23.03 -7.05 3.39
N LYS A 55 23.98 -6.33 2.78
CA LYS A 55 24.55 -6.71 1.48
C LYS A 55 25.28 -8.05 1.56
N GLU A 56 26.09 -8.24 2.59
CA GLU A 56 26.82 -9.51 2.79
C GLU A 56 25.87 -10.66 3.14
N LEU A 57 24.84 -10.43 3.96
CA LEU A 57 23.78 -11.41 4.21
C LEU A 57 23.06 -11.81 2.91
N GLN A 58 22.74 -10.84 2.06
CA GLN A 58 22.12 -11.12 0.76
C GLN A 58 23.04 -11.95 -0.13
N LYS A 59 24.34 -11.66 -0.15
CA LYS A 59 25.34 -12.41 -0.92
C LYS A 59 25.48 -13.85 -0.39
N HIS A 60 25.56 -14.01 0.93
CA HIS A 60 25.59 -15.33 1.58
C HIS A 60 24.38 -16.18 1.19
N LEU A 61 23.17 -15.62 1.28
CA LEU A 61 21.96 -16.35 0.93
C LEU A 61 21.82 -16.63 -0.58
N LYS A 62 22.34 -15.76 -1.46
CA LYS A 62 22.39 -16.05 -2.91
C LYS A 62 23.31 -17.22 -3.23
N ASN A 63 24.40 -17.37 -2.49
CA ASN A 63 25.27 -18.54 -2.64
C ASN A 63 24.62 -19.82 -2.08
N LYS A 64 23.82 -19.70 -1.02
CA LYS A 64 23.06 -20.80 -0.42
C LYS A 64 21.89 -21.27 -1.30
N PHE A 65 21.27 -20.34 -2.03
CA PHE A 65 20.14 -20.58 -2.92
C PHE A 65 20.48 -20.11 -4.35
N PRO A 66 21.37 -20.83 -5.07
CA PRO A 66 21.89 -20.39 -6.37
C PRO A 66 20.92 -20.60 -7.53
N GLY A 67 19.88 -21.42 -7.37
CA GLY A 67 18.94 -21.72 -8.44
C GLY A 67 17.89 -20.63 -8.61
N ASN A 68 17.25 -20.65 -9.79
CA ASN A 68 16.32 -19.62 -10.22
C ASN A 68 14.85 -20.07 -10.18
N SER A 69 14.56 -21.25 -9.59
CA SER A 69 13.19 -21.76 -9.50
C SER A 69 12.30 -20.83 -8.66
N PHE A 70 10.99 -20.78 -8.96
CA PHE A 70 10.04 -19.97 -8.18
C PHE A 70 10.05 -20.33 -6.70
N GLN A 71 10.11 -21.62 -6.38
CA GLN A 71 10.13 -22.12 -5.01
C GLN A 71 11.40 -21.66 -4.27
N GLU A 72 12.56 -21.79 -4.91
CA GLU A 72 13.83 -21.38 -4.30
C GLU A 72 13.92 -19.85 -4.13
N GLN A 73 13.42 -19.07 -5.08
CA GLN A 73 13.31 -17.62 -4.93
C GLN A 73 12.40 -17.23 -3.77
N ARG A 74 11.30 -17.96 -3.53
CA ARG A 74 10.42 -17.76 -2.36
C ARG A 74 11.16 -18.08 -1.06
N THR A 75 11.84 -19.23 -1.00
CA THR A 75 12.65 -19.62 0.16
C THR A 75 13.73 -18.58 0.46
N PHE A 76 14.48 -18.13 -0.54
CA PHE A 76 15.48 -17.07 -0.41
C PHE A 76 14.89 -15.78 0.20
N ARG A 77 13.71 -15.35 -0.29
CA ARG A 77 13.05 -14.12 0.21
C ARG A 77 12.62 -14.27 1.66
N SER A 78 12.00 -15.40 2.00
CA SER A 78 11.55 -15.71 3.36
C SER A 78 12.73 -15.73 4.34
N GLU A 79 13.80 -16.45 3.99
CA GLU A 79 15.02 -16.52 4.79
C GLU A 79 15.71 -15.15 4.93
N PHE A 80 15.83 -14.38 3.84
CA PHE A 80 16.40 -13.05 3.90
C PHE A 80 15.56 -12.12 4.78
N GLN A 81 14.23 -12.16 4.68
CA GLN A 81 13.34 -11.37 5.53
C GLN A 81 13.52 -11.76 7.00
N LYS A 82 13.51 -13.05 7.33
CA LYS A 82 13.70 -13.54 8.70
C LYS A 82 15.04 -13.07 9.28
N LEU A 83 16.15 -13.33 8.59
CA LEU A 83 17.49 -13.04 9.10
C LEU A 83 17.80 -11.55 9.12
N SER A 84 17.35 -10.78 8.14
CA SER A 84 17.56 -9.33 8.12
C SER A 84 16.79 -8.59 9.23
N ASN A 85 15.65 -9.14 9.68
CA ASN A 85 14.92 -8.58 10.81
C ASN A 85 15.54 -8.89 12.19
N LEU A 86 16.63 -9.67 12.24
CA LEU A 86 17.45 -9.85 13.44
C LEU A 86 18.59 -8.82 13.54
N ILE A 87 18.75 -7.96 12.55
CA ILE A 87 19.72 -6.86 12.55
C ILE A 87 19.00 -5.63 13.07
N TYR A 88 19.35 -5.17 14.27
CA TYR A 88 18.71 -4.04 14.95
C TYR A 88 19.56 -2.77 14.89
N ILE A 89 18.91 -1.63 15.03
CA ILE A 89 19.54 -0.33 15.25
C ILE A 89 18.86 0.38 16.42
N GLN A 90 19.66 1.03 17.26
CA GLN A 90 19.17 1.75 18.42
C GLN A 90 18.62 3.12 18.03
N ILE A 91 17.49 3.47 18.64
CA ILE A 91 16.84 4.76 18.59
C ILE A 91 16.86 5.32 20.01
N VAL A 92 17.39 6.53 20.16
CA VAL A 92 17.43 7.29 21.43
C VAL A 92 16.88 8.68 21.16
N ASP A 93 15.96 9.15 22.01
CA ASP A 93 15.25 10.42 21.81
C ASP A 93 14.67 10.56 20.39
N HIS A 94 14.06 9.47 19.90
CA HIS A 94 13.51 9.34 18.54
C HIS A 94 14.52 9.55 17.41
N LYS A 95 15.82 9.38 17.68
CA LYS A 95 16.90 9.56 16.70
C LYS A 95 17.79 8.33 16.64
N LEU A 96 18.29 8.04 15.44
CA LEU A 96 19.31 7.01 15.24
C LEU A 96 20.64 7.49 15.83
N THR A 97 21.27 6.67 16.67
CA THR A 97 22.49 7.04 17.41
C THR A 97 23.78 6.91 16.59
N VAL A 98 23.73 6.18 15.46
CA VAL A 98 24.90 5.95 14.61
C VAL A 98 25.23 7.15 13.73
N LYS A 99 26.52 7.34 13.39
CA LYS A 99 26.98 8.44 12.55
C LYS A 99 26.44 8.33 11.12
N LYS A 100 26.23 9.48 10.48
CA LYS A 100 25.71 9.62 9.11
C LYS A 100 24.36 8.93 8.91
N ALA A 101 23.56 8.82 9.97
CA ALA A 101 22.18 8.33 9.88
C ALA A 101 21.26 9.40 9.29
N PRO A 102 20.20 8.99 8.55
CA PRO A 102 19.17 9.92 8.11
C PRO A 102 18.34 10.43 9.30
N SER A 103 17.74 11.62 9.12
CA SER A 103 16.68 12.10 10.01
C SER A 103 15.34 11.53 9.57
N ILE A 104 14.62 10.88 10.49
CA ILE A 104 13.37 10.18 10.21
C ILE A 104 12.27 10.70 11.15
N GLY A 105 11.43 11.62 10.66
CA GLY A 105 10.39 12.24 11.48
C GLY A 105 9.27 11.30 11.92
N TRP A 106 9.12 10.14 11.25
CA TRP A 106 8.20 9.10 11.71
C TRP A 106 8.52 8.57 13.09
N LEU A 107 9.77 8.63 13.54
CA LEU A 107 10.12 8.15 14.88
C LEU A 107 9.39 8.96 15.96
N VAL A 108 9.31 10.29 15.81
CA VAL A 108 8.53 11.14 16.72
C VAL A 108 7.04 10.92 16.53
N LYS A 109 6.55 10.91 15.28
CA LYS A 109 5.11 10.81 14.99
C LYS A 109 4.49 9.47 15.39
N LEU A 110 5.18 8.36 15.19
CA LEU A 110 4.65 7.02 15.42
C LEU A 110 4.90 6.53 16.86
N TYR A 111 5.87 7.07 17.58
CA TYR A 111 6.24 6.60 18.93
C TYR A 111 6.22 7.72 19.98
N PRO A 112 5.15 8.53 20.10
CA PRO A 112 5.15 9.69 21.02
C PRO A 112 5.52 9.33 22.47
N GLU A 113 5.08 8.15 22.93
CA GLU A 113 5.29 7.68 24.32
C GLU A 113 6.56 6.82 24.52
N THR A 114 7.33 6.54 23.46
CA THR A 114 8.50 5.67 23.55
C THR A 114 9.65 6.27 22.77
N SER A 115 10.55 6.95 23.46
CA SER A 115 11.68 7.67 22.83
C SER A 115 12.92 6.81 22.62
N ASN A 116 13.08 5.75 23.42
CA ASN A 116 14.26 4.89 23.45
C ASN A 116 13.89 3.43 23.19
N PHE A 117 14.34 2.86 22.07
CA PHE A 117 13.99 1.50 21.65
C PHE A 117 14.90 1.02 20.52
N PHE A 118 14.69 -0.22 20.06
CA PHE A 118 15.35 -0.78 18.90
C PHE A 118 14.33 -1.10 17.81
N LEU A 119 14.75 -0.95 16.56
CA LEU A 119 13.98 -1.47 15.43
C LEU A 119 14.88 -2.32 14.52
N PRO A 120 14.31 -3.32 13.83
CA PRO A 120 14.97 -3.96 12.73
C PRO A 120 15.45 -2.93 11.70
N PHE A 121 16.71 -2.99 11.33
CA PHE A 121 17.36 -2.08 10.40
C PHE A 121 16.64 -1.99 9.04
N PRO A 122 16.14 -3.10 8.43
CA PRO A 122 15.31 -3.02 7.23
C PRO A 122 14.02 -2.18 7.42
N GLN A 123 13.38 -2.26 8.60
CA GLN A 123 12.18 -1.48 8.89
C GLN A 123 12.51 0.01 9.06
N VAL A 124 13.67 0.34 9.63
CA VAL A 124 14.18 1.72 9.67
C VAL A 124 14.46 2.28 8.26
N GLN A 125 14.98 1.45 7.33
CA GLN A 125 15.12 1.85 5.93
C GLN A 125 13.75 2.12 5.27
N GLY A 126 12.74 1.29 5.59
CA GLY A 126 11.36 1.49 5.17
C GLY A 126 10.77 2.81 5.70
N LEU A 127 10.93 3.07 7.00
CA LEU A 127 10.53 4.34 7.63
C LEU A 127 11.21 5.53 6.97
N ASN A 128 12.53 5.50 6.78
CA ASN A 128 13.23 6.59 6.09
C ASN A 128 12.69 6.81 4.68
N SER A 129 12.48 5.74 3.91
CA SER A 129 11.97 5.86 2.54
C SER A 129 10.57 6.49 2.51
N ALA A 130 9.67 6.04 3.38
CA ALA A 130 8.34 6.63 3.53
C ALA A 130 8.41 8.10 3.97
N TRP A 131 9.35 8.45 4.86
CA TRP A 131 9.54 9.83 5.33
C TRP A 131 9.95 10.76 4.19
N GLN A 132 10.84 10.31 3.30
CA GLN A 132 11.20 11.09 2.11
C GLN A 132 10.03 11.30 1.17
N TRP A 133 9.17 10.30 0.97
CA TRP A 133 7.95 10.46 0.17
C TRP A 133 6.96 11.44 0.80
N TYR A 134 6.75 11.33 2.11
CA TYR A 134 5.88 12.23 2.86
C TYR A 134 6.38 13.68 2.83
N LEU A 135 7.68 13.92 3.04
CA LEU A 135 8.26 15.26 3.00
C LEU A 135 8.21 15.89 1.60
N ASN A 136 8.63 15.15 0.58
CA ASN A 136 8.77 15.70 -0.77
C ASN A 136 7.44 15.79 -1.52
N GLY A 137 6.46 14.96 -1.12
CA GLY A 137 5.21 14.75 -1.82
C GLY A 137 5.39 14.09 -3.19
N ILE A 138 4.29 13.55 -3.71
CA ILE A 138 4.26 12.83 -4.99
C ILE A 138 3.38 13.62 -5.96
N ALA A 139 3.96 13.98 -7.10
CA ALA A 139 3.20 14.59 -8.18
C ALA A 139 2.39 13.52 -8.91
N VAL A 140 1.07 13.71 -8.97
CA VAL A 140 0.15 12.84 -9.67
C VAL A 140 -0.41 13.61 -10.87
N PRO A 141 -0.24 13.16 -12.13
CA PRO A 141 -0.56 13.97 -13.32
C PRO A 141 -1.99 14.51 -13.41
N VAL A 142 -2.94 13.81 -12.81
CA VAL A 142 -4.37 14.17 -12.81
C VAL A 142 -4.75 15.11 -11.66
N LEU A 143 -3.83 15.41 -10.75
CA LEU A 143 -4.03 16.32 -9.62
C LEU A 143 -3.14 17.56 -9.75
N ARG A 144 -3.64 18.69 -9.24
CA ARG A 144 -2.86 19.93 -9.21
C ARG A 144 -1.82 19.94 -8.08
N ASN A 145 -2.19 19.38 -6.92
CA ASN A 145 -1.35 19.34 -5.74
C ASN A 145 -0.68 17.96 -5.62
N LYS A 146 0.50 17.95 -4.97
CA LYS A 146 1.15 16.69 -4.58
C LYS A 146 0.34 16.00 -3.48
N ILE A 147 0.39 14.67 -3.48
CA ILE A 147 -0.07 13.88 -2.34
C ILE A 147 1.08 13.59 -1.39
N HIS A 148 0.79 13.50 -0.09
CA HIS A 148 1.77 13.27 0.96
C HIS A 148 1.32 12.04 1.77
N PRO A 149 1.51 10.82 1.23
CA PRO A 149 0.99 9.61 1.85
C PRO A 149 1.65 9.39 3.22
N TYR A 150 0.84 9.01 4.20
CA TYR A 150 1.32 8.66 5.52
C TYR A 150 2.10 7.34 5.47
N TYR A 151 2.91 7.07 6.51
CA TYR A 151 3.63 5.80 6.60
C TYR A 151 2.65 4.63 6.42
N GLY A 152 3.01 3.61 5.63
CA GLY A 152 2.19 2.42 5.44
C GLY A 152 0.93 2.60 4.57
N THR A 153 0.65 3.79 4.04
CA THR A 153 -0.48 4.02 3.12
C THR A 153 -0.07 3.71 1.68
N TYR A 154 -0.93 3.00 0.94
CA TYR A 154 -0.72 2.77 -0.49
C TYR A 154 -0.82 4.08 -1.29
N PHE A 155 0.11 4.27 -2.23
CA PHE A 155 0.06 5.34 -3.20
C PHE A 155 0.49 4.85 -4.60
N PRO A 156 -0.15 5.36 -5.66
CA PRO A 156 0.16 4.96 -7.02
C PRO A 156 1.53 5.51 -7.45
N THR A 157 2.37 4.63 -8.00
CA THR A 157 3.62 4.99 -8.70
C THR A 157 3.50 4.85 -10.22
N ARG A 158 2.38 4.28 -10.67
CA ARG A 158 1.92 4.21 -12.07
C ARG A 158 0.60 4.95 -12.15
N PHE A 159 0.34 5.68 -13.25
CA PHE A 159 -0.78 6.62 -13.30
C PHE A 159 -1.80 6.34 -14.41
N ASP A 160 -1.61 5.30 -15.24
CA ASP A 160 -2.51 5.04 -16.38
C ASP A 160 -3.97 4.81 -15.96
N HIS A 161 -4.20 4.11 -14.85
CA HIS A 161 -5.53 3.91 -14.25
C HIS A 161 -6.17 5.21 -13.76
N LEU A 162 -5.37 6.11 -13.20
CA LEU A 162 -5.86 7.42 -12.76
C LEU A 162 -6.20 8.30 -13.96
N ILE A 163 -5.38 8.27 -15.01
CA ILE A 163 -5.65 9.02 -16.25
C ILE A 163 -6.93 8.49 -16.91
N LEU A 164 -7.13 7.18 -16.91
CA LEU A 164 -8.35 6.54 -17.41
C LEU A 164 -9.58 7.05 -16.64
N PHE A 165 -9.51 7.05 -15.30
CA PHE A 165 -10.58 7.55 -14.43
C PHE A 165 -10.83 9.06 -14.56
N ASP A 166 -9.78 9.90 -14.61
CA ASP A 166 -9.91 11.34 -14.85
C ASP A 166 -10.59 11.64 -16.19
N ASN A 167 -10.30 10.85 -17.23
CA ASN A 167 -10.94 11.00 -18.53
C ASN A 167 -12.40 10.54 -18.53
N TRP A 168 -12.73 9.50 -17.77
CA TRP A 168 -14.10 9.07 -17.56
C TRP A 168 -14.90 10.15 -16.80
N LEU A 169 -14.35 10.70 -15.71
CA LEU A 169 -14.98 11.77 -14.93
C LEU A 169 -15.28 13.05 -15.74
N LYS A 170 -14.44 13.38 -16.73
CA LYS A 170 -14.69 14.52 -17.66
C LYS A 170 -15.97 14.34 -18.48
N ARG A 171 -16.38 13.09 -18.71
CA ARG A 171 -17.56 12.71 -19.50
C ARG A 171 -18.71 12.22 -18.65
N TYR A 172 -18.57 12.25 -17.32
CA TYR A 172 -19.61 11.83 -16.40
C TYR A 172 -20.85 12.71 -16.57
N GLU A 173 -21.98 12.06 -16.83
CA GLU A 173 -23.29 12.69 -16.88
C GLU A 173 -24.12 12.22 -15.68
N GLY A 174 -24.77 13.18 -15.01
CA GLY A 174 -25.60 12.91 -13.84
C GLY A 174 -25.35 13.88 -12.69
N PRO A 175 -26.14 13.78 -11.60
CA PRO A 175 -25.95 14.61 -10.43
C PRO A 175 -24.63 14.25 -9.72
N LYS A 176 -23.93 15.26 -9.20
CA LYS A 176 -22.64 15.08 -8.49
C LYS A 176 -22.75 15.45 -7.01
N LYS A 177 -23.83 15.06 -6.33
CA LYS A 177 -24.03 15.41 -4.91
C LYS A 177 -23.09 14.62 -4.01
N SER A 178 -22.98 13.31 -4.24
CA SER A 178 -22.16 12.42 -3.45
C SER A 178 -21.46 11.34 -4.26
N ALA A 179 -20.31 10.90 -3.76
CA ALA A 179 -19.65 9.68 -4.19
C ALA A 179 -19.12 8.89 -2.98
N ILE A 180 -18.92 7.58 -3.15
CA ILE A 180 -18.20 6.73 -2.18
C ILE A 180 -16.91 6.22 -2.83
N ASP A 181 -15.77 6.36 -2.15
CA ASP A 181 -14.46 5.83 -2.52
C ASP A 181 -14.09 4.67 -1.57
N VAL A 182 -14.20 3.44 -2.06
CA VAL A 182 -13.93 2.23 -1.27
C VAL A 182 -12.44 1.88 -1.34
N GLY A 183 -11.76 1.87 -0.19
CA GLY A 183 -10.30 1.70 -0.14
C GLY A 183 -9.57 2.98 -0.55
N ILE A 184 -9.92 4.10 0.09
CA ILE A 184 -9.52 5.46 -0.30
C ILE A 184 -7.99 5.65 -0.37
N GLY A 185 -7.21 4.90 0.42
CA GLY A 185 -5.75 4.90 0.41
C GLY A 185 -5.16 6.29 0.60
N SER A 186 -4.42 6.76 -0.41
CA SER A 186 -3.80 8.10 -0.43
C SER A 186 -4.75 9.22 -0.89
N GLY A 187 -6.05 8.92 -1.10
CA GLY A 187 -7.10 9.89 -1.41
C GLY A 187 -7.18 10.31 -2.88
N VAL A 188 -6.39 9.71 -3.77
CA VAL A 188 -6.23 10.17 -5.15
C VAL A 188 -7.54 10.13 -5.95
N LEU A 189 -8.37 9.10 -5.79
CA LEU A 189 -9.66 9.00 -6.49
C LEU A 189 -10.67 10.01 -5.91
N ALA A 190 -10.80 10.08 -4.58
CA ALA A 190 -11.57 11.12 -3.92
C ALA A 190 -11.19 12.55 -4.35
N PHE A 191 -9.89 12.87 -4.46
CA PHE A 191 -9.44 14.18 -4.92
C PHE A 191 -9.80 14.44 -6.39
N GLN A 192 -9.79 13.43 -7.26
CA GLN A 192 -10.27 13.56 -8.63
C GLN A 192 -11.78 13.82 -8.67
N MET A 193 -12.57 13.10 -7.89
CA MET A 193 -14.02 13.34 -7.81
C MET A 193 -14.33 14.76 -7.34
N VAL A 194 -13.64 15.25 -6.30
CA VAL A 194 -13.77 16.64 -5.83
C VAL A 194 -13.33 17.65 -6.90
N LYS A 195 -12.25 17.36 -7.64
CA LYS A 195 -11.78 18.19 -8.77
C LYS A 195 -12.83 18.26 -9.90
N HIS A 196 -13.59 17.19 -10.09
CA HIS A 196 -14.68 17.09 -11.08
C HIS A 196 -16.05 17.42 -10.48
N ASP A 197 -16.09 18.29 -9.47
CA ASP A 197 -17.28 18.92 -8.89
C ASP A 197 -18.22 18.04 -8.07
N PHE A 198 -17.78 16.84 -7.63
CA PHE A 198 -18.51 16.14 -6.58
C PHE A 198 -18.53 16.97 -5.29
N GLN A 199 -19.74 17.18 -4.75
CA GLN A 199 -19.95 18.06 -3.60
C GLN A 199 -19.49 17.39 -2.29
N LYS A 200 -19.71 16.08 -2.17
CA LYS A 200 -19.29 15.25 -1.05
C LYS A 200 -18.69 13.94 -1.54
N VAL A 201 -17.61 13.49 -0.91
CA VAL A 201 -17.05 12.15 -1.09
C VAL A 201 -16.95 11.49 0.27
N PHE A 202 -17.38 10.24 0.36
CA PHE A 202 -17.25 9.41 1.55
C PHE A 202 -16.20 8.34 1.28
N GLY A 203 -15.12 8.33 2.07
CA GLY A 203 -13.98 7.43 1.87
C GLY A 203 -13.86 6.43 3.00
N THR A 204 -13.65 5.17 2.66
CA THR A 204 -13.42 4.08 3.63
C THR A 204 -12.06 3.43 3.41
N ASP A 205 -11.43 2.97 4.48
CA ASP A 205 -10.22 2.14 4.38
C ASP A 205 -10.09 1.22 5.60
N THR A 206 -9.52 0.03 5.38
CA THR A 206 -9.12 -0.90 6.45
C THR A 206 -7.70 -0.64 6.95
N ASN A 207 -6.97 0.28 6.31
CA ASN A 207 -5.68 0.75 6.77
C ASN A 207 -5.85 2.02 7.63
N PRO A 208 -5.63 1.96 8.95
CA PRO A 208 -5.79 3.11 9.83
C PRO A 208 -4.91 4.30 9.42
N ASN A 209 -3.75 4.03 8.80
CA ASN A 209 -2.79 5.06 8.40
C ASN A 209 -3.30 5.91 7.25
N ALA A 210 -4.11 5.32 6.35
CA ALA A 210 -4.78 6.07 5.29
C ALA A 210 -5.74 7.12 5.89
N ILE A 211 -6.56 6.70 6.85
CA ILE A 211 -7.56 7.54 7.51
C ILE A 211 -6.92 8.64 8.36
N VAL A 212 -5.98 8.26 9.24
CA VAL A 212 -5.24 9.23 10.07
C VAL A 212 -4.44 10.19 9.21
N GLY A 213 -3.74 9.67 8.20
CA GLY A 213 -2.91 10.44 7.29
C GLY A 213 -3.68 11.46 6.46
N LEU A 214 -4.79 11.05 5.85
CA LEU A 214 -5.65 11.96 5.10
C LEU A 214 -6.31 12.99 6.00
N THR A 215 -6.73 12.61 7.20
CA THR A 215 -7.30 13.56 8.17
C THR A 215 -6.27 14.62 8.55
N GLU A 216 -5.04 14.22 8.89
CA GLU A 216 -3.94 15.16 9.20
C GLU A 216 -3.63 16.06 8.01
N SER A 217 -3.52 15.48 6.80
CA SER A 217 -3.20 16.20 5.56
C SER A 217 -4.27 17.23 5.17
N MET A 218 -5.55 16.88 5.32
CA MET A 218 -6.64 17.78 4.99
C MET A 218 -6.83 18.88 6.03
N GLY A 219 -6.57 18.62 7.32
CA GLY A 219 -6.74 19.59 8.41
C GLY A 219 -8.07 20.35 8.33
N ASP A 220 -8.01 21.68 8.45
CA ASP A 220 -9.19 22.56 8.35
C ASP A 220 -9.45 23.11 6.93
N THR A 221 -8.84 22.49 5.91
CA THR A 221 -8.99 22.96 4.52
C THR A 221 -10.41 22.72 3.99
N LYS A 222 -10.73 23.29 2.81
CA LYS A 222 -11.98 22.98 2.10
C LYS A 222 -12.14 21.48 1.82
N MET A 223 -11.04 20.73 1.75
CA MET A 223 -11.06 19.31 1.45
C MET A 223 -11.69 18.50 2.59
N SER A 224 -11.42 18.83 3.86
CA SER A 224 -12.03 18.12 5.01
C SER A 224 -13.53 18.34 5.14
N ARG A 225 -14.08 19.39 4.50
CA ARG A 225 -15.54 19.59 4.39
C ARG A 225 -16.16 18.71 3.31
N LYS A 226 -15.42 18.50 2.22
CA LYS A 226 -15.86 17.74 1.04
C LYS A 226 -15.60 16.24 1.14
N ILE A 227 -14.62 15.81 1.92
CA ILE A 227 -14.28 14.39 2.10
C ILE A 227 -14.54 14.00 3.55
N GLU A 228 -15.40 13.02 3.76
CA GLU A 228 -15.61 12.40 5.06
C GLU A 228 -15.02 10.99 5.05
N LEU A 229 -14.28 10.65 6.10
CA LEU A 229 -13.53 9.41 6.20
C LEU A 229 -14.14 8.50 7.26
N ASP A 230 -14.05 7.19 7.02
CA ASP A 230 -14.38 6.16 8.00
C ASP A 230 -13.34 5.04 7.97
N PHE A 231 -12.94 4.58 9.16
CA PHE A 231 -12.03 3.45 9.30
C PHE A 231 -12.85 2.18 9.40
N ALA A 232 -13.10 1.57 8.24
CA ALA A 232 -13.99 0.43 8.12
C ALA A 232 -13.77 -0.32 6.80
N PRO A 233 -14.09 -1.61 6.75
CA PRO A 233 -14.16 -2.34 5.49
C PRO A 233 -15.32 -1.84 4.61
N LEU A 234 -15.14 -1.97 3.30
CA LEU A 234 -16.15 -1.71 2.27
C LEU A 234 -16.83 -0.34 2.42
N PHE A 235 -18.04 -0.28 2.95
CA PHE A 235 -18.84 0.96 3.01
C PHE A 235 -18.93 1.58 4.40
N GLY A 236 -18.41 0.90 5.44
CA GLY A 236 -18.43 1.38 6.82
C GLY A 236 -19.79 1.89 7.27
N LYS A 237 -19.78 3.03 7.98
CA LYS A 237 -20.99 3.69 8.50
C LYS A 237 -21.85 4.39 7.43
N PHE A 238 -21.42 4.43 6.16
CA PHE A 238 -22.10 5.19 5.12
C PHE A 238 -23.25 4.37 4.52
N GLU A 239 -24.47 4.58 5.01
CA GLU A 239 -25.66 3.83 4.58
C GLU A 239 -26.47 4.55 3.48
N LYS A 240 -26.29 5.86 3.32
CA LYS A 240 -27.06 6.66 2.36
C LYS A 240 -26.68 6.30 0.92
N GLN A 241 -27.70 6.25 0.06
CA GLN A 241 -27.45 6.04 -1.36
C GLN A 241 -26.72 7.22 -1.99
N THR A 242 -25.88 6.93 -3.00
CA THR A 242 -24.98 7.88 -3.67
C THR A 242 -25.08 7.76 -5.19
N GLU A 243 -24.71 8.83 -5.91
CA GLU A 243 -24.71 8.85 -7.38
C GLU A 243 -23.54 8.08 -8.00
N LEU A 244 -22.42 7.96 -7.28
CA LEU A 244 -21.22 7.27 -7.73
C LEU A 244 -20.61 6.44 -6.60
N ILE A 245 -20.28 5.18 -6.90
CA ILE A 245 -19.40 4.35 -6.07
C ILE A 245 -18.17 4.03 -6.90
N VAL A 246 -16.98 4.27 -6.36
CA VAL A 246 -15.70 3.97 -7.00
C VAL A 246 -14.93 2.96 -6.16
N PHE A 247 -14.38 1.95 -6.82
CA PHE A 247 -13.54 0.95 -6.19
C PHE A 247 -12.31 0.66 -7.07
N ASN A 248 -11.12 0.74 -6.48
CA ASN A 248 -9.88 0.30 -7.09
C ASN A 248 -9.28 -0.85 -6.26
N PRO A 249 -9.84 -2.08 -6.39
CA PRO A 249 -9.49 -3.18 -5.52
C PRO A 249 -8.02 -3.63 -5.66
N PRO A 250 -7.54 -4.43 -4.69
CA PRO A 250 -6.34 -5.26 -4.86
C PRO A 250 -6.48 -6.18 -6.08
N TRP A 251 -5.38 -6.56 -6.73
CA TRP A 251 -5.41 -7.17 -8.07
C TRP A 251 -5.05 -8.66 -8.13
N LEU A 252 -4.52 -9.27 -7.06
CA LEU A 252 -4.21 -10.72 -7.02
C LEU A 252 -5.04 -11.46 -5.97
N PRO A 253 -5.44 -12.71 -6.20
CA PRO A 253 -5.95 -13.55 -5.13
C PRO A 253 -4.83 -13.90 -4.15
N ALA A 254 -5.11 -13.88 -2.85
CA ALA A 254 -4.14 -14.30 -1.83
C ALA A 254 -3.78 -15.79 -2.01
N ALA A 255 -2.50 -16.10 -2.23
CA ALA A 255 -1.98 -17.43 -1.94
C ALA A 255 -1.93 -17.55 -0.41
N HIS A 256 -2.36 -18.67 0.17
CA HIS A 256 -2.55 -18.85 1.61
C HIS A 256 -1.44 -18.20 2.48
N ASP A 257 -1.86 -17.64 3.63
CA ASP A 257 -1.13 -16.78 4.57
C ASP A 257 -0.91 -15.33 4.10
N LEU A 258 -1.87 -14.46 4.43
CA LEU A 258 -1.71 -13.01 4.30
C LEU A 258 -0.69 -12.51 5.33
N TYR A 259 0.45 -11.99 4.87
CA TYR A 259 1.21 -11.04 5.66
C TYR A 259 0.48 -9.69 5.65
N LYS A 260 0.31 -9.05 6.81
CA LYS A 260 -0.49 -7.81 7.02
C LYS A 260 -0.22 -6.64 6.05
N ASN A 261 0.91 -6.60 5.36
CA ASN A 261 1.25 -5.52 4.42
C ASN A 261 0.83 -5.78 2.96
N ASP A 262 0.17 -6.91 2.68
CA ASP A 262 -0.13 -7.33 1.30
C ASP A 262 -1.59 -7.08 0.88
N GLU A 263 -2.44 -6.53 1.77
CA GLU A 263 -3.87 -6.32 1.49
C GLU A 263 -4.15 -5.25 0.42
N ALA A 264 -3.17 -4.42 0.06
CA ALA A 264 -3.29 -3.50 -1.08
C ALA A 264 -3.07 -4.18 -2.44
N ILE A 265 -2.52 -5.40 -2.43
CA ILE A 265 -2.15 -6.17 -3.62
C ILE A 265 -3.02 -7.41 -3.73
N TYR A 266 -3.31 -8.05 -2.60
CA TYR A 266 -4.02 -9.32 -2.52
C TYR A 266 -5.42 -9.18 -1.94
N TYR A 267 -6.38 -9.91 -2.52
CA TYR A 267 -7.75 -10.02 -2.02
C TYR A 267 -8.11 -11.46 -1.64
N ASN A 268 -9.05 -11.59 -0.70
CA ASN A 268 -9.66 -12.87 -0.34
C ASN A 268 -10.89 -13.18 -1.22
N GLU A 269 -11.39 -14.40 -1.15
CA GLU A 269 -12.52 -14.88 -1.97
C GLU A 269 -13.85 -14.15 -1.73
N ASN A 270 -14.03 -13.52 -0.56
CA ASN A 270 -15.26 -12.84 -0.16
C ASN A 270 -15.32 -11.37 -0.58
N LEU A 271 -14.18 -10.73 -0.87
CA LEU A 271 -14.10 -9.29 -1.14
C LEU A 271 -15.09 -8.83 -2.22
N PHE A 272 -15.08 -9.48 -3.38
CA PHE A 272 -15.94 -9.10 -4.50
C PHE A 272 -17.42 -9.45 -4.28
N PRO A 273 -17.79 -10.68 -3.86
CA PRO A 273 -19.18 -11.00 -3.51
C PRO A 273 -19.80 -10.03 -2.50
N ASP A 274 -19.08 -9.70 -1.43
CA ASP A 274 -19.53 -8.79 -0.37
C ASP A 274 -19.60 -7.35 -0.90
N PHE A 275 -18.59 -6.90 -1.65
CA PHE A 275 -18.59 -5.58 -2.28
C PHE A 275 -19.82 -5.36 -3.15
N PHE A 276 -20.13 -6.29 -4.07
CA PHE A 276 -21.28 -6.13 -4.97
C PHE A 276 -22.61 -6.19 -4.22
N ALA A 277 -22.72 -7.01 -3.17
CA ALA A 277 -23.91 -7.05 -2.32
C ALA A 277 -24.15 -5.71 -1.62
N GLU A 278 -23.11 -5.13 -1.04
CA GLU A 278 -23.20 -3.88 -0.29
C GLU A 278 -23.29 -2.64 -1.18
N ALA A 279 -22.68 -2.68 -2.37
CA ALA A 279 -22.80 -1.64 -3.40
C ALA A 279 -24.25 -1.51 -3.88
N LYS A 280 -24.96 -2.64 -4.07
CA LYS A 280 -26.34 -2.65 -4.54
C LYS A 280 -27.29 -1.91 -3.59
N LYS A 281 -26.99 -1.94 -2.29
CA LYS A 281 -27.78 -1.23 -1.26
C LYS A 281 -27.55 0.29 -1.28
N ARG A 282 -26.37 0.73 -1.71
CA ARG A 282 -25.89 2.12 -1.60
C ARG A 282 -25.82 2.87 -2.92
N LEU A 283 -25.99 2.20 -4.05
CA LEU A 283 -26.07 2.90 -5.33
C LEU A 283 -27.50 3.41 -5.55
N LEU A 284 -27.65 4.69 -5.91
CA LEU A 284 -28.93 5.22 -6.37
C LEU A 284 -29.40 4.44 -7.63
N PRO A 285 -30.72 4.41 -7.93
CA PRO A 285 -31.24 3.72 -9.11
C PRO A 285 -30.49 4.09 -10.41
N GLU A 286 -30.26 5.38 -10.65
CA GLU A 286 -29.52 5.94 -11.80
C GLU A 286 -28.02 6.14 -11.53
N GLY A 287 -27.51 5.64 -10.41
CA GLY A 287 -26.11 5.79 -10.04
C GLY A 287 -25.18 4.92 -10.87
N LYS A 288 -23.89 5.27 -10.87
CA LYS A 288 -22.82 4.51 -11.54
C LYS A 288 -21.92 3.81 -10.51
N LEU A 289 -21.64 2.53 -10.75
CA LEU A 289 -20.63 1.76 -10.03
C LEU A 289 -19.40 1.64 -10.93
N VAL A 290 -18.30 2.28 -10.54
CA VAL A 290 -17.05 2.30 -11.30
C VAL A 290 -16.00 1.45 -10.59
N ILE A 291 -15.47 0.44 -11.30
CA ILE A 291 -14.42 -0.43 -10.78
C ILE A 291 -13.20 -0.31 -11.67
N ILE A 292 -12.07 0.06 -11.08
CA ILE A 292 -10.77 0.18 -11.75
C ILE A 292 -10.01 -1.12 -11.48
N PHE A 293 -9.66 -1.86 -12.52
CA PHE A 293 -9.02 -3.16 -12.37
C PHE A 293 -7.95 -3.41 -13.43
N SER A 294 -7.35 -4.60 -13.41
CA SER A 294 -6.36 -5.03 -14.40
C SER A 294 -6.58 -6.48 -14.77
N ASN A 295 -6.32 -6.80 -16.04
CA ASN A 295 -6.27 -8.18 -16.55
C ASN A 295 -5.07 -9.00 -16.01
N LEU A 296 -4.27 -8.44 -15.09
CA LEU A 296 -3.06 -9.06 -14.55
C LEU A 296 -3.30 -10.49 -14.01
N ALA A 297 -4.39 -10.70 -13.28
CA ALA A 297 -4.73 -12.03 -12.75
C ALA A 297 -5.05 -13.05 -13.86
N GLN A 298 -5.65 -12.60 -14.96
CA GLN A 298 -5.96 -13.47 -16.12
C GLN A 298 -4.69 -13.81 -16.90
N ILE A 299 -3.84 -12.82 -17.23
CA ILE A 299 -2.59 -13.07 -17.98
C ILE A 299 -1.58 -13.92 -17.19
N THR A 300 -1.73 -13.99 -15.86
CA THR A 300 -0.93 -14.86 -15.00
C THR A 300 -1.62 -16.19 -14.66
N ASN A 301 -2.80 -16.47 -15.24
CA ASN A 301 -3.63 -17.65 -14.97
C ASN A 301 -3.92 -17.87 -13.47
N ALA A 302 -4.03 -16.80 -12.70
CA ALA A 302 -4.21 -16.87 -11.25
C ALA A 302 -5.67 -17.10 -10.84
N THR A 303 -6.63 -16.48 -11.52
CA THR A 303 -8.08 -16.64 -11.26
C THR A 303 -8.94 -16.04 -12.38
N ALA A 304 -10.23 -16.40 -12.39
CA ALA A 304 -11.24 -15.77 -13.24
C ALA A 304 -11.50 -14.31 -12.84
N HIS A 305 -11.95 -13.49 -13.80
CA HIS A 305 -12.14 -12.06 -13.56
C HIS A 305 -13.38 -11.81 -12.68
N PRO A 306 -13.23 -11.21 -11.50
CA PRO A 306 -14.31 -11.13 -10.51
C PRO A 306 -15.50 -10.29 -10.98
N ILE A 307 -15.25 -9.27 -11.82
CA ILE A 307 -16.30 -8.42 -12.38
C ILE A 307 -17.07 -9.15 -13.49
N GLU A 308 -16.40 -10.01 -14.28
CA GLU A 308 -17.08 -10.81 -15.31
C GLU A 308 -17.98 -11.86 -14.66
N LYS A 309 -17.50 -12.47 -13.56
CA LYS A 309 -18.30 -13.39 -12.75
C LYS A 309 -19.56 -12.73 -12.21
N GLU A 310 -19.45 -11.50 -11.69
CA GLU A 310 -20.62 -10.75 -11.22
C GLU A 310 -21.65 -10.51 -12.33
N LEU A 311 -21.19 -10.12 -13.52
CA LEU A 311 -22.06 -9.86 -14.66
C LEU A 311 -22.76 -11.13 -15.17
N ALA A 312 -22.10 -12.29 -15.09
CA ALA A 312 -22.64 -13.57 -15.54
C ALA A 312 -23.60 -14.20 -14.52
N GLU A 313 -23.29 -14.11 -13.23
CA GLU A 313 -23.94 -14.91 -12.18
C GLU A 313 -24.67 -14.08 -11.12
N GLY A 314 -24.25 -12.84 -10.88
CA GLY A 314 -24.70 -12.04 -9.74
C GLY A 314 -26.07 -11.38 -9.94
N GLY A 315 -26.40 -10.98 -11.17
CA GLY A 315 -27.70 -10.39 -11.52
C GLY A 315 -28.03 -9.05 -10.86
N ARG A 316 -27.08 -8.42 -10.14
CA ARG A 316 -27.28 -7.14 -9.42
C ARG A 316 -27.07 -5.92 -10.30
N PHE A 317 -26.12 -6.04 -11.24
CA PHE A 317 -25.66 -4.97 -12.12
C PHE A 317 -25.57 -5.43 -13.57
N LYS A 318 -25.65 -4.48 -14.51
CA LYS A 318 -25.37 -4.68 -15.94
C LYS A 318 -24.22 -3.77 -16.37
N LEU A 319 -23.47 -4.23 -17.37
CA LEU A 319 -22.39 -3.46 -17.97
C LEU A 319 -22.97 -2.33 -18.82
N GLU A 320 -22.55 -1.11 -18.53
CA GLU A 320 -22.85 0.04 -19.39
C GLU A 320 -21.66 0.39 -20.29
N ASN A 321 -20.45 0.35 -19.75
CA ASN A 321 -19.23 0.66 -20.49
C ASN A 321 -18.01 -0.04 -19.89
N CYS A 322 -17.01 -0.34 -20.73
CA CYS A 322 -15.71 -0.84 -20.29
C CYS A 322 -14.62 -0.15 -21.11
N LEU A 323 -13.79 0.65 -20.45
CA LEU A 323 -12.66 1.33 -21.06
C LEU A 323 -11.37 0.58 -20.74
N LYS A 324 -10.52 0.35 -21.74
CA LYS A 324 -9.23 -0.32 -21.56
C LYS A 324 -8.08 0.57 -22.01
N ARG A 325 -6.94 0.42 -21.35
CA ARG A 325 -5.70 1.11 -21.70
C ARG A 325 -4.50 0.21 -21.42
N LYS A 326 -3.66 0.01 -22.43
CA LYS A 326 -2.39 -0.69 -22.28
C LYS A 326 -1.47 0.02 -21.29
N VAL A 327 -0.86 -0.74 -20.39
CA VAL A 327 0.13 -0.22 -19.45
C VAL A 327 1.43 0.07 -20.19
N LYS A 328 2.12 1.14 -19.81
CA LYS A 328 3.47 1.41 -20.34
C LYS A 328 4.41 0.27 -20.00
N GLY A 329 5.30 -0.07 -20.92
CA GLY A 329 6.31 -1.11 -20.74
C GLY A 329 7.15 -0.92 -19.47
N ALA A 330 7.71 -2.03 -18.98
CA ALA A 330 8.60 -2.01 -17.83
C ALA A 330 9.79 -1.06 -18.07
N SER A 331 10.31 -0.45 -16.99
CA SER A 331 11.59 0.25 -17.10
C SER A 331 12.71 -0.73 -17.46
N ASP A 332 13.53 -0.35 -18.44
CA ASP A 332 14.75 -1.08 -18.86
C ASP A 332 15.75 -1.35 -17.72
N LYS A 333 15.59 -0.65 -16.58
CA LYS A 333 16.41 -0.85 -15.37
C LYS A 333 15.95 -2.04 -14.52
N THR A 334 14.82 -2.66 -14.85
CA THR A 334 14.25 -3.79 -14.10
C THR A 334 14.89 -5.10 -14.55
N LYS A 335 15.54 -5.82 -13.64
CA LYS A 335 16.16 -7.14 -13.93
C LYS A 335 15.18 -8.32 -13.81
N ARG A 336 13.88 -8.07 -13.64
CA ARG A 336 12.87 -9.13 -13.55
C ARG A 336 12.35 -9.42 -14.95
N ASP A 337 12.26 -10.69 -15.30
CA ASP A 337 11.52 -11.11 -16.48
C ASP A 337 10.04 -10.77 -16.28
N GLN A 338 9.52 -9.95 -17.17
CA GLN A 338 8.17 -9.39 -17.14
C GLN A 338 7.57 -9.42 -18.54
N ASN A 339 7.80 -10.49 -19.30
CA ASN A 339 7.26 -10.65 -20.66
C ASN A 339 5.74 -10.43 -20.72
N TRP A 340 5.01 -10.77 -19.65
CA TRP A 340 3.57 -10.52 -19.50
C TRP A 340 3.17 -9.03 -19.46
N ARG A 341 4.09 -8.10 -19.17
CA ARG A 341 3.76 -6.67 -19.05
C ARG A 341 3.37 -6.00 -20.36
N ALA A 342 3.79 -6.55 -21.49
CA ALA A 342 3.37 -6.05 -22.79
C ALA A 342 1.85 -6.26 -23.04
N GLU A 343 1.27 -7.20 -22.31
CA GLU A 343 -0.14 -7.60 -22.40
C GLU A 343 -0.97 -7.10 -21.21
N GLU A 344 -0.33 -6.46 -20.21
CA GLU A 344 -1.02 -5.85 -19.07
C GLU A 344 -1.86 -4.65 -19.53
N GLU A 345 -3.15 -4.73 -19.28
CA GLU A 345 -4.10 -3.65 -19.47
C GLU A 345 -4.70 -3.23 -18.13
N VAL A 346 -4.96 -1.94 -18.04
CA VAL A 346 -5.78 -1.35 -17.00
C VAL A 346 -7.16 -1.13 -17.58
N GLU A 347 -8.16 -1.46 -16.79
CA GLU A 347 -9.56 -1.45 -17.17
C GLU A 347 -10.36 -0.56 -16.22
N LEU A 348 -11.37 0.11 -16.76
CA LEU A 348 -12.39 0.84 -16.01
C LEU A 348 -13.73 0.27 -16.42
N TRP A 349 -14.40 -0.38 -15.48
CA TRP A 349 -15.70 -1.01 -15.64
C TRP A 349 -16.77 -0.08 -15.08
N GLU A 350 -17.69 0.38 -15.92
CA GLU A 350 -18.85 1.17 -15.54
C GLU A 350 -20.09 0.27 -15.55
N LEU A 351 -20.65 0.08 -14.37
CA LEU A 351 -21.81 -0.77 -14.13
C LEU A 351 -22.98 0.07 -13.62
N VAL A 352 -24.19 -0.33 -13.97
CA VAL A 352 -25.44 0.28 -13.50
C VAL A 352 -26.36 -0.79 -12.92
N ASN A 353 -27.36 -0.37 -12.15
CA ASN A 353 -28.39 -1.28 -11.68
C ASN A 353 -29.08 -1.98 -12.86
N VAL A 354 -29.38 -3.29 -12.70
CA VAL A 354 -30.25 -4.03 -13.63
C VAL A 354 -31.61 -3.37 -13.69
#